data_AF-A0A3R9V4B2-F1
#
_entry.id   AF-A0A3R9V4B2-F1
#
_cell.length_a   1.000
_cell.length_b   1.000
_cell.length_c   1.000
_cell.angle_alpha   90.00
_cell.angle_beta   90.00
_cell.angle_gamma   90.00
#
_symmetry.space_group_name_H-M   'P 1'
#
loop_
_entity.id
_entity.type
_entity.pdbx_description
1 polymer ?
#
loop_
_entity_poly.entity_id
_entity_poly.type
_entity_poly.pdbx_seq_one_letter_code
_entity_poly.pdbx_strand_id
1 'polypeptide(L)'
;VSAGGTVFWGWDGAGPLPSYALADGAPEPDPRAALEPDTDGGWRIVSERVTVAVSRRGAVEIRTPGGLLLRRDLPPRWWEPVETSGGTGPAGGAAPSGSADASGAARWMQRSEVPADARFFGLGGRSGGPRLRDGSYGLRSTAPRGRSGRGDVPSHLAMPVQFIVSDAGTHLVFHDNSRNGRVVLSEGEEGAGSGHDRPGTCEVRMEGGPLRCWVVVGTPARVLHGWAALTGAPALPPSWALGPQHAHGGSGGAAEVRGAVDAYRKHGLPLSAVH
;
A
#
# COMPACT_ATOMS: atom_id res chain seq x y z
N VAL A 1 17.99 -3.62 6.48
CA VAL A 1 18.12 -3.43 5.01
C VAL A 1 18.55 -4.76 4.43
N SER A 2 17.88 -5.28 3.41
CA SER A 2 18.26 -6.52 2.72
C SER A 2 19.14 -6.23 1.50
N ALA A 3 19.83 -7.25 0.99
CA ALA A 3 20.68 -7.13 -0.21
C ALA A 3 19.87 -6.73 -1.47
N GLY A 4 18.55 -6.97 -1.44
CA GLY A 4 17.62 -6.55 -2.48
C GLY A 4 17.41 -5.04 -2.57
N GLY A 5 17.76 -4.27 -1.53
CA GLY A 5 17.37 -2.87 -1.37
C GLY A 5 16.02 -2.70 -0.66
N THR A 6 15.53 -3.74 0.02
CA THR A 6 14.33 -3.66 0.86
C THR A 6 14.71 -3.16 2.25
N VAL A 7 13.99 -2.16 2.72
CA VAL A 7 14.14 -1.57 4.06
C VAL A 7 12.90 -1.92 4.86
N PHE A 8 13.11 -2.35 6.11
CA PHE A 8 12.05 -2.54 7.09
C PHE A 8 12.35 -1.68 8.31
N TRP A 9 11.31 -1.08 8.88
CA TRP A 9 11.33 -0.57 10.24
C TRP A 9 9.94 -0.67 10.86
N GLY A 10 9.92 -0.71 12.19
CA GLY A 10 8.70 -0.67 12.98
C GLY A 10 8.89 0.19 14.23
N TRP A 11 7.78 0.65 14.78
CA TRP A 11 7.73 1.45 16.00
C TRP A 11 7.14 0.65 17.15
N ASP A 12 7.40 1.08 18.40
CA ASP A 12 6.92 0.45 19.63
C ASP A 12 7.22 -1.06 19.71
N GLY A 13 8.43 -1.44 19.28
CA GLY A 13 8.89 -2.85 19.29
C GLY A 13 8.27 -3.73 18.21
N ALA A 14 7.52 -3.17 17.26
CA ALA A 14 6.91 -3.92 16.18
C ALA A 14 7.98 -4.54 15.25
N GLY A 15 8.21 -5.85 15.40
CA GLY A 15 9.04 -6.64 14.48
C GLY A 15 8.39 -6.88 13.11
N PRO A 16 9.10 -7.50 12.16
CA PRO A 16 8.62 -7.72 10.79
C PRO A 16 7.52 -8.78 10.69
N LEU A 17 7.30 -9.57 11.75
CA LEU A 17 6.31 -10.64 11.82
C LEU A 17 5.43 -10.51 13.08
N PRO A 18 4.21 -11.07 13.08
CA PRO A 18 3.53 -11.72 11.95
C PRO A 18 3.07 -10.70 10.91
N SER A 19 3.16 -11.05 9.63
CA SER A 19 2.64 -10.24 8.51
C SER A 19 1.57 -11.01 7.76
N TYR A 20 0.54 -10.33 7.26
CA TYR A 20 -0.48 -10.94 6.42
C TYR A 20 -0.08 -10.99 4.93
N ALA A 21 0.98 -10.28 4.55
CA ALA A 21 1.36 -10.08 3.15
C ALA A 21 2.69 -10.73 2.76
N LEU A 22 3.58 -11.00 3.72
CA LEU A 22 4.86 -11.64 3.42
C LEU A 22 4.67 -13.12 3.07
N ALA A 23 5.24 -13.57 1.95
CA ALA A 23 5.11 -14.95 1.50
C ALA A 23 6.03 -15.91 2.26
N ASP A 24 7.32 -15.56 2.36
CA ASP A 24 8.37 -16.44 2.91
C ASP A 24 9.05 -15.83 4.16
N GLY A 25 8.30 -15.03 4.92
CA GLY A 25 8.81 -14.34 6.11
C GLY A 25 9.60 -13.06 5.80
N ALA A 26 10.36 -12.58 6.79
CA ALA A 26 11.14 -11.35 6.66
C ALA A 26 12.46 -11.63 5.90
N PRO A 27 12.82 -10.84 4.87
CA PRO A 27 14.10 -10.97 4.19
C PRO A 27 15.29 -10.80 5.15
N GLU A 28 16.33 -11.62 4.96
CA GLU A 28 17.56 -11.52 5.74
C GLU A 28 18.25 -10.15 5.56
N PRO A 29 18.80 -9.56 6.63
CA PRO A 29 19.61 -8.36 6.54
C PRO A 29 20.84 -8.55 5.64
N ASP A 30 21.23 -7.53 4.88
CA ASP A 30 22.47 -7.55 4.10
C ASP A 30 23.66 -7.50 5.05
N PRO A 31 24.54 -8.52 5.10
CA PRO A 31 25.73 -8.50 5.95
C PRO A 31 26.74 -7.41 5.54
N ARG A 32 26.58 -6.83 4.35
CA ARG A 32 27.44 -5.74 3.83
C ARG A 32 26.91 -4.36 4.20
N ALA A 33 25.70 -4.26 4.78
CA ALA A 33 25.19 -2.99 5.24
C ALA A 33 25.94 -2.54 6.50
N ALA A 34 26.48 -1.32 6.47
CA ALA A 34 27.22 -0.74 7.58
C ALA A 34 26.35 0.24 8.37
N LEU A 35 26.44 0.21 9.69
CA LEU A 35 25.84 1.21 10.58
C LEU A 35 26.92 2.20 11.00
N GLU A 36 26.70 3.48 10.71
CA GLU A 36 27.63 4.57 10.95
C GLU A 36 26.93 5.71 11.70
N PRO A 37 27.65 6.51 12.51
CA PRO A 37 27.11 7.75 13.05
C PRO A 37 26.78 8.74 11.92
N ASP A 38 25.66 9.45 12.04
CA ASP A 38 25.28 10.54 11.13
C ASP A 38 25.43 11.92 11.79
N THR A 39 25.27 12.98 10.99
CA THR A 39 25.25 14.36 11.46
C THR A 39 24.17 14.57 12.52
N ASP A 40 24.39 15.55 13.40
CA ASP A 40 23.52 15.85 14.53
C ASP A 40 23.23 14.62 15.42
N GLY A 41 24.16 13.66 15.41
CA GLY A 41 24.19 12.37 16.10
C GLY A 41 22.98 11.47 15.91
N GLY A 42 22.43 11.50 14.70
CA GLY A 42 21.64 10.40 14.19
C GLY A 42 22.52 9.19 13.84
N TRP A 43 21.90 8.22 13.18
CA TRP A 43 22.55 7.02 12.67
C TRP A 43 22.26 6.88 11.18
N ARG A 44 23.20 6.29 10.45
CA ARG A 44 23.08 6.02 9.03
C ARG A 44 23.38 4.55 8.78
N ILE A 45 22.52 3.90 8.02
CA ILE A 45 22.75 2.57 7.47
C ILE A 45 23.10 2.75 6.00
N VAL A 46 24.33 2.39 5.62
CA VAL A 46 24.82 2.49 4.25
C VAL A 46 24.82 1.09 3.64
N SER A 47 24.20 0.94 2.47
CA SER A 47 24.24 -0.28 1.68
C SER A 47 24.45 0.07 0.20
N GLU A 48 24.76 -0.94 -0.62
CA GLU A 48 24.95 -0.74 -2.06
C GLU A 48 23.74 -0.14 -2.78
N ARG A 49 22.52 -0.36 -2.26
CA ARG A 49 21.26 -0.04 -2.96
C ARG A 49 20.45 1.08 -2.34
N VAL A 50 20.68 1.37 -1.06
CA VAL A 50 19.92 2.38 -0.31
C VAL A 50 20.72 2.86 0.89
N THR A 51 20.59 4.15 1.18
CA THR A 51 21.08 4.74 2.42
C THR A 51 19.88 5.10 3.28
N VAL A 52 19.87 4.67 4.53
CA VAL A 52 18.82 4.99 5.50
C VAL A 52 19.43 5.86 6.59
N ALA A 53 18.92 7.07 6.79
CA ALA A 53 19.33 7.92 7.90
C ALA A 53 18.21 7.99 8.95
N VAL A 54 18.57 7.88 10.22
CA VAL A 54 17.67 7.95 11.36
C VAL A 54 18.12 9.11 12.25
N SER A 55 17.31 10.16 12.34
CA SER A 55 17.65 11.32 13.17
C SER A 55 17.51 11.00 14.66
N ARG A 56 18.16 11.79 15.51
CA ARG A 56 18.00 11.69 16.98
C ARG A 56 16.56 11.78 17.47
N ARG A 57 15.69 12.44 16.69
CA ARG A 57 14.28 12.62 17.02
C ARG A 57 13.38 11.52 16.44
N GLY A 58 13.97 10.54 15.73
CA GLY A 58 13.25 9.40 15.16
C GLY A 58 12.72 9.62 13.73
N ALA A 59 13.13 10.68 13.03
CA ALA A 59 12.81 10.80 11.60
C ALA A 59 13.62 9.78 10.80
N VAL A 60 12.99 9.08 9.85
CA VAL A 60 13.64 8.07 8.99
C VAL A 60 13.68 8.59 7.56
N GLU A 61 14.87 8.69 6.99
CA GLU A 61 15.09 9.16 5.63
C GLU A 61 15.62 8.03 4.76
N ILE A 62 14.93 7.80 3.64
CA ILE A 62 15.32 6.86 2.61
C ILE A 62 15.97 7.67 1.48
N ARG A 63 17.22 7.35 1.18
CA ARG A 63 18.02 8.04 0.16
C ARG A 63 18.57 7.02 -0.84
N THR A 64 18.82 7.50 -2.04
CA THR A 64 19.62 6.74 -3.02
C THR A 64 21.03 6.50 -2.48
N PRO A 65 21.79 5.56 -3.05
CA PRO A 65 23.22 5.41 -2.73
C PRO A 65 24.02 6.71 -2.95
N GLY A 66 23.61 7.54 -3.92
CA GLY A 66 24.20 8.85 -4.19
C GLY A 66 23.75 9.97 -3.24
N GLY A 67 22.93 9.68 -2.24
CA GLY A 67 22.51 10.64 -1.20
C GLY A 67 21.27 11.48 -1.52
N LEU A 68 20.69 11.35 -2.71
CA LEU A 68 19.42 12.03 -3.05
C LEU A 68 18.26 11.48 -2.22
N LEU A 69 17.42 12.37 -1.67
CA LEU A 69 16.26 12.02 -0.87
C LEU A 69 15.17 11.38 -1.74
N LEU A 70 14.65 10.23 -1.31
CA LEU A 70 13.48 9.58 -1.91
C LEU A 70 12.24 9.79 -1.05
N ARG A 71 12.40 9.68 0.27
CA ARG A 71 11.31 9.81 1.24
C ARG A 71 11.86 10.13 2.62
N ARG A 72 11.15 10.97 3.36
CA ARG A 72 11.42 11.29 4.76
C ARG A 72 10.17 11.08 5.59
N ASP A 73 10.23 10.15 6.54
CA ASP A 73 9.15 9.86 7.46
C ASP A 73 9.44 10.55 8.79
N LEU A 74 8.52 11.43 9.19
CA LEU A 74 8.58 12.10 10.47
C LEU A 74 8.20 11.13 11.60
N PRO A 75 8.61 11.42 12.85
CA PRO A 75 8.21 10.62 13.99
C PRO A 75 6.69 10.47 14.06
N PRO A 76 6.17 9.25 14.26
CA PRO A 76 4.75 9.00 14.27
C PRO A 76 4.07 9.67 15.46
N ARG A 77 2.76 9.89 15.32
CA ARG A 77 1.91 10.39 16.40
C ARG A 77 0.90 9.32 16.77
N TRP A 78 0.70 9.13 18.06
CA TRP A 78 -0.25 8.18 18.62
C TRP A 78 -1.39 8.91 19.34
N TRP A 79 -2.58 8.31 19.31
CA TRP A 79 -3.70 8.76 20.13
C TRP A 79 -4.62 7.60 20.47
N GLU A 80 -5.26 7.70 21.63
CA GLU A 80 -6.29 6.75 22.05
C GLU A 80 -7.66 7.16 21.48
N PRO A 81 -8.54 6.20 21.12
CA PRO A 81 -9.93 6.51 20.85
C PRO A 81 -10.57 7.11 22.10
N VAL A 82 -11.17 8.29 21.99
CA VAL A 82 -12.04 8.81 23.07
C VAL A 82 -13.24 7.88 23.15
N GLU A 83 -13.40 7.17 24.27
CA GLU A 83 -14.65 6.47 24.55
C GLU A 83 -15.76 7.51 24.59
N THR A 84 -16.69 7.46 23.65
CA THR A 84 -17.96 8.17 23.78
C THR A 84 -18.75 7.46 24.87
N SER A 85 -18.47 7.80 26.13
CA SER A 85 -19.34 7.49 27.26
C SER A 85 -20.63 8.30 27.10
N GLY A 86 -21.73 7.65 26.71
CA GLY A 86 -23.07 8.24 26.88
C GLY A 86 -24.13 7.75 25.90
N GLY A 87 -25.03 6.91 26.39
CA GLY A 87 -26.28 6.57 25.70
C GLY A 87 -27.04 5.41 26.32
N THR A 88 -27.48 5.53 27.57
CA THR A 88 -28.51 4.65 28.15
C THR A 88 -29.80 4.73 27.32
N GLY A 89 -30.08 3.70 26.53
CA GLY A 89 -31.38 3.42 25.91
C GLY A 89 -31.69 1.92 26.07
N PRO A 90 -32.94 1.52 26.34
CA PRO A 90 -33.23 0.20 26.86
C PRO A 90 -33.13 -0.90 25.79
N ALA A 91 -32.53 -2.01 26.22
CA ALA A 91 -32.64 -3.40 25.77
C ALA A 91 -33.31 -3.72 24.41
N GLY A 92 -32.57 -4.45 23.56
CA GLY A 92 -33.17 -5.39 22.62
C GLY A 92 -32.35 -5.66 21.35
N GLY A 93 -31.51 -6.69 21.37
CA GLY A 93 -30.93 -7.27 20.15
C GLY A 93 -29.52 -7.81 20.38
N ALA A 94 -29.41 -9.11 20.63
CA ALA A 94 -28.14 -9.81 20.71
C ALA A 94 -27.37 -9.70 19.39
N ALA A 95 -26.24 -8.98 19.42
CA ALA A 95 -25.25 -9.00 18.35
C ALA A 95 -24.48 -10.33 18.41
N PRO A 96 -24.13 -10.93 17.25
CA PRO A 96 -23.33 -12.14 17.23
C PRO A 96 -21.95 -11.87 17.83
N SER A 97 -21.55 -12.72 18.78
CA SER A 97 -20.23 -12.73 19.37
C SER A 97 -19.17 -13.03 18.31
N GLY A 98 -18.35 -12.03 17.98
CA GLY A 98 -17.29 -12.14 17.00
C GLY A 98 -16.29 -11.00 17.08
N SER A 99 -15.12 -11.29 17.68
CA SER A 99 -13.88 -10.51 17.80
C SER A 99 -13.70 -9.66 19.07
N ALA A 100 -12.99 -10.25 20.03
CA ALA A 100 -12.54 -9.67 21.28
C ALA A 100 -11.33 -8.72 21.12
N ASP A 101 -11.28 -7.90 20.07
CA ASP A 101 -10.05 -7.13 19.74
C ASP A 101 -10.34 -5.72 19.18
N ALA A 102 -11.52 -5.18 19.49
CA ALA A 102 -11.99 -3.88 19.00
C ALA A 102 -12.02 -2.77 20.08
N SER A 103 -11.62 -3.05 21.32
CA SER A 103 -11.52 -2.05 22.40
C SER A 103 -10.06 -1.64 22.63
N GLY A 104 -9.70 -0.40 22.30
CA GLY A 104 -8.53 0.28 22.88
C GLY A 104 -7.19 0.21 22.14
N ALA A 105 -7.11 -0.32 20.91
CA ALA A 105 -5.84 -0.28 20.17
C ALA A 105 -5.47 1.17 19.81
N ALA A 106 -4.25 1.60 20.20
CA ALA A 106 -3.74 2.93 19.92
C ALA A 106 -3.74 3.20 18.41
N ARG A 107 -4.31 4.34 18.01
CA ARG A 107 -4.33 4.81 16.62
C ARG A 107 -3.06 5.57 16.35
N TRP A 108 -2.61 5.55 15.10
CA TRP A 108 -1.40 6.25 14.72
C TRP A 108 -1.52 6.98 13.39
N MET A 109 -0.65 7.97 13.24
CA MET A 109 -0.43 8.72 12.02
C MET A 109 1.07 8.81 11.75
N GLN A 110 1.44 8.52 10.50
CA GLN A 110 2.78 8.76 9.98
C GLN A 110 2.69 9.80 8.86
N ARG A 111 3.46 10.88 9.00
CA ARG A 111 3.61 11.92 7.98
C ARG A 111 4.94 11.74 7.27
N SER A 112 4.90 11.92 5.97
CA SER A 112 6.03 11.70 5.08
C SER A 112 6.17 12.84 4.09
N GLU A 113 7.40 13.18 3.78
CA GLU A 113 7.81 14.15 2.77
C GLU A 113 8.52 13.40 1.63
N VAL A 114 8.24 13.79 0.39
CA VAL A 114 8.87 13.26 -0.83
C VAL A 114 9.35 14.42 -1.70
N PRO A 115 10.27 14.20 -2.67
CA PRO A 115 10.69 15.22 -3.63
C PRO A 115 9.50 15.96 -4.28
N ALA A 116 9.72 17.21 -4.69
CA ALA A 116 8.66 18.07 -5.21
C ALA A 116 8.02 17.56 -6.50
N ASP A 117 8.83 16.92 -7.34
CA ASP A 117 8.45 16.30 -8.60
C ASP A 117 7.79 14.91 -8.42
N ALA A 118 7.83 14.35 -7.21
CA ALA A 118 7.35 13.00 -6.94
C ALA A 118 5.85 12.83 -7.23
N ARG A 119 5.50 11.69 -7.82
CA ARG A 119 4.13 11.28 -8.19
C ARG A 119 3.74 9.96 -7.55
N PHE A 120 2.51 9.89 -7.07
CA PHE A 120 1.99 8.75 -6.31
C PHE A 120 1.13 7.83 -7.19
N PHE A 121 1.25 6.52 -6.96
CA PHE A 121 0.49 5.46 -7.62
C PHE A 121 0.13 4.36 -6.61
N GLY A 122 -0.83 3.50 -6.96
CA GLY A 122 -1.20 2.33 -6.16
C GLY A 122 -2.46 2.54 -5.32
N LEU A 123 -2.39 2.18 -4.04
CA LEU A 123 -3.52 2.13 -3.10
C LEU A 123 -4.68 1.20 -3.51
N GLY A 124 -4.42 0.23 -4.40
CA GLY A 124 -5.40 -0.73 -4.90
C GLY A 124 -6.18 -0.28 -6.13
N GLY A 125 -7.39 -0.81 -6.32
CA GLY A 125 -8.22 -0.60 -7.52
C GLY A 125 -8.93 0.75 -7.50
N ARG A 126 -8.22 1.83 -7.82
CA ARG A 126 -8.79 3.20 -7.87
C ARG A 126 -9.40 3.50 -9.24
N SER A 127 -10.53 4.20 -9.23
CA SER A 127 -11.31 4.51 -10.45
C SER A 127 -10.80 5.74 -11.22
N GLY A 128 -10.03 6.62 -10.57
CA GLY A 128 -9.52 7.88 -11.14
C GLY A 128 -8.30 7.75 -12.06
N GLY A 129 -7.91 6.53 -12.46
CA GLY A 129 -6.69 6.25 -13.22
C GLY A 129 -5.50 5.84 -12.33
N PRO A 130 -4.33 5.55 -12.93
CA PRO A 130 -3.20 4.98 -12.20
C PRO A 130 -2.51 5.97 -11.25
N ARG A 131 -2.45 7.26 -11.62
CA ARG A 131 -1.84 8.32 -10.80
C ARG A 131 -2.83 8.80 -9.74
N LEU A 132 -2.39 8.81 -8.50
CA LEU A 132 -3.11 9.35 -7.37
C LEU A 132 -2.85 10.86 -7.29
N ARG A 133 -3.91 11.66 -7.39
CA ARG A 133 -3.87 13.12 -7.25
C ARG A 133 -3.99 13.55 -5.79
N ASP A 134 -3.86 14.84 -5.55
CA ASP A 134 -4.19 15.45 -4.26
C ASP A 134 -5.57 15.01 -3.78
N GLY A 135 -5.63 14.53 -2.54
CA GLY A 135 -6.89 14.02 -2.02
C GLY A 135 -6.72 13.01 -0.89
N SER A 136 -7.86 12.45 -0.52
CA SER A 136 -7.98 11.52 0.60
C SER A 136 -8.51 10.17 0.12
N TYR A 137 -7.73 9.12 0.34
CA TYR A 137 -7.99 7.76 -0.10
C TYR A 137 -8.28 6.86 1.11
N GLY A 138 -9.47 6.26 1.16
CA GLY A 138 -9.81 5.28 2.19
C GLY A 138 -9.05 3.97 2.01
N LEU A 139 -8.50 3.43 3.09
CA LEU A 139 -7.95 2.08 3.19
C LEU A 139 -9.01 1.17 3.82
N ARG A 140 -10.09 0.94 3.10
CA ARG A 140 -11.18 0.05 3.50
C ARG A 140 -11.67 -0.69 2.27
N SER A 141 -11.69 -2.02 2.35
CA SER A 141 -12.36 -2.83 1.33
C SER A 141 -13.86 -2.78 1.60
N THR A 142 -14.63 -2.40 0.60
CA THR A 142 -16.10 -2.40 0.68
C THR A 142 -16.64 -3.34 -0.39
N ALA A 143 -17.68 -4.12 -0.06
CA ALA A 143 -18.32 -5.00 -1.02
C ALA A 143 -18.84 -4.19 -2.23
N PRO A 144 -18.79 -4.74 -3.46
CA PRO A 144 -19.37 -4.08 -4.62
C PRO A 144 -20.85 -3.82 -4.38
N ARG A 145 -21.25 -2.55 -4.34
CA ARG A 145 -22.65 -2.16 -4.56
C ARG A 145 -22.78 -1.90 -6.06
N GLY A 146 -23.82 -2.46 -6.69
CA GLY A 146 -23.96 -2.54 -8.16
C GLY A 146 -23.84 -1.21 -8.92
N ARG A 147 -23.79 -1.28 -10.27
CA ARG A 147 -23.51 -0.19 -11.23
C ARG A 147 -23.70 1.22 -10.64
N SER A 148 -22.64 1.75 -10.05
CA SER A 148 -22.59 3.13 -9.56
C SER A 148 -22.19 4.06 -10.71
N GLY A 149 -22.90 5.18 -10.84
CA GLY A 149 -22.61 6.22 -11.82
C GLY A 149 -21.24 6.89 -11.63
N ARG A 150 -20.92 7.82 -12.52
CA ARG A 150 -19.66 8.58 -12.59
C ARG A 150 -19.45 9.40 -11.30
N GLY A 151 -18.79 8.80 -10.33
CA GLY A 151 -18.39 9.34 -9.03
C GLY A 151 -17.38 8.38 -8.40
N ASP A 152 -16.60 8.84 -7.42
CA ASP A 152 -15.49 8.09 -6.82
C ASP A 152 -15.98 6.75 -6.24
N VAL A 153 -15.81 5.69 -7.03
CA VAL A 153 -16.26 4.33 -6.67
C VAL A 153 -15.38 3.86 -5.52
N PRO A 154 -15.96 3.42 -4.38
CA PRO A 154 -15.18 2.78 -3.33
C PRO A 154 -14.36 1.64 -3.93
N SER A 155 -13.04 1.69 -3.77
CA SER A 155 -12.14 0.66 -4.30
C SER A 155 -12.52 -0.69 -3.70
N HIS A 156 -12.90 -1.65 -4.55
CA HIS A 156 -13.25 -3.01 -4.13
C HIS A 156 -12.09 -3.74 -3.44
N LEU A 157 -10.87 -3.32 -3.73
CA LEU A 157 -9.65 -3.75 -3.05
C LEU A 157 -8.84 -2.52 -2.68
N ALA A 158 -8.72 -2.25 -1.38
CA ALA A 158 -7.77 -1.28 -0.86
C ALA A 158 -6.51 -2.04 -0.42
N MET A 159 -5.34 -1.58 -0.88
CA MET A 159 -4.05 -2.10 -0.42
C MET A 159 -3.23 -0.92 0.12
N PRO A 160 -2.61 -1.00 1.30
CA PRO A 160 -1.79 0.08 1.86
C PRO A 160 -0.39 0.12 1.20
N VAL A 161 -0.36 0.03 -0.13
CA VAL A 161 0.84 0.00 -0.97
C VAL A 161 0.85 1.23 -1.86
N GLN A 162 1.90 2.03 -1.75
CA GLN A 162 2.15 3.20 -2.59
C GLN A 162 3.36 2.94 -3.47
N PHE A 163 3.30 3.36 -4.71
CA PHE A 163 4.45 3.36 -5.62
C PHE A 163 4.72 4.82 -6.00
N ILE A 164 5.92 5.31 -5.70
CA ILE A 164 6.28 6.72 -5.84
C ILE A 164 7.43 6.84 -6.83
N VAL A 165 7.27 7.72 -7.81
CA VAL A 165 8.25 8.00 -8.86
C VAL A 165 8.66 9.47 -8.80
N SER A 166 9.96 9.72 -8.78
CA SER A 166 10.60 11.04 -8.88
C SER A 166 11.88 10.92 -9.70
N ASP A 167 12.47 12.04 -10.08
CA ASP A 167 13.76 12.17 -10.74
C ASP A 167 14.89 11.64 -9.87
N ALA A 168 14.79 11.81 -8.54
CA ALA A 168 15.72 11.19 -7.59
C ALA A 168 15.66 9.66 -7.61
N GLY A 169 14.52 9.07 -8.00
CA GLY A 169 14.35 7.63 -8.13
C GLY A 169 12.93 7.14 -7.82
N THR A 170 12.78 5.81 -7.83
CA THR A 170 11.51 5.13 -7.56
C THR A 170 11.58 4.32 -6.28
N HIS A 171 10.50 4.36 -5.50
CA HIS A 171 10.34 3.50 -4.34
C HIS A 171 8.89 3.06 -4.15
N LEU A 172 8.70 1.87 -3.59
CA LEU A 172 7.40 1.37 -3.13
C LEU A 172 7.38 1.40 -1.61
N VAL A 173 6.28 1.84 -1.02
CA VAL A 173 6.02 1.82 0.42
C VAL A 173 4.82 0.92 0.70
N PHE A 174 4.98 -0.02 1.63
CA PHE A 174 3.91 -0.86 2.13
C PHE A 174 3.81 -0.72 3.64
N HIS A 175 2.66 -0.23 4.11
CA HIS A 175 2.33 -0.26 5.53
C HIS A 175 1.69 -1.61 5.86
N ASP A 176 2.43 -2.46 6.56
CA ASP A 176 2.01 -3.83 6.90
C ASP A 176 1.01 -3.82 8.06
N ASN A 177 -0.21 -3.41 7.73
CA ASN A 177 -1.32 -3.27 8.65
C ASN A 177 -2.65 -3.48 7.91
N SER A 178 -3.46 -4.41 8.41
CA SER A 178 -4.76 -4.79 7.84
C SER A 178 -5.95 -4.00 8.39
N ARG A 179 -5.72 -3.11 9.37
CA ARG A 179 -6.77 -2.27 9.95
C ARG A 179 -7.22 -1.21 8.96
N ASN A 180 -8.43 -0.72 9.18
CA ASN A 180 -8.97 0.40 8.43
C ASN A 180 -8.08 1.64 8.58
N GLY A 181 -8.00 2.42 7.51
CA GLY A 181 -7.21 3.64 7.54
C GLY A 181 -7.58 4.62 6.44
N ARG A 182 -6.73 5.64 6.32
CA ARG A 182 -6.82 6.67 5.29
C ARG A 182 -5.43 7.14 4.92
N VAL A 183 -5.25 7.43 3.64
CA VAL A 183 -4.08 8.13 3.12
C VAL A 183 -4.51 9.49 2.61
N VAL A 184 -3.86 10.56 3.05
CA VAL A 184 -4.01 11.90 2.47
C VAL A 184 -2.73 12.22 1.70
N LEU A 185 -2.88 12.60 0.43
CA LEU A 185 -1.77 12.93 -0.46
C LEU A 185 -1.86 14.41 -0.86
N SER A 186 -0.71 15.04 -0.97
CA SER A 186 -0.53 16.33 -1.63
C SER A 186 0.74 16.28 -2.45
N GLU A 187 0.65 16.50 -3.75
CA GLU A 187 1.77 16.55 -4.66
C GLU A 187 2.64 17.77 -4.34
N GLY A 188 3.94 17.60 -4.55
CA GLY A 188 4.88 18.70 -4.43
C GLY A 188 4.84 19.63 -5.64
N GLU A 189 5.54 20.75 -5.52
CA GLU A 189 5.67 21.73 -6.59
C GLU A 189 7.12 22.16 -6.71
N GLU A 190 7.69 21.97 -7.90
CA GLU A 190 9.02 22.47 -8.21
C GLU A 190 8.99 23.99 -8.33
N GLY A 191 9.99 24.65 -7.75
CA GLY A 191 10.12 26.09 -7.82
C GLY A 191 10.42 26.56 -9.25
N ALA A 192 9.74 27.60 -9.71
CA ALA A 192 10.12 28.26 -10.96
C ALA A 192 11.37 29.12 -10.74
N GLY A 193 12.46 28.82 -11.46
CA GLY A 193 13.69 29.63 -11.46
C GLY A 193 14.39 29.67 -10.10
N SER A 194 14.23 30.76 -9.35
CA SER A 194 14.84 30.96 -8.03
C SER A 194 13.92 30.60 -6.85
N GLY A 195 12.70 30.12 -7.12
CA GLY A 195 11.78 29.67 -6.07
C GLY A 195 12.25 28.37 -5.40
N HIS A 196 11.91 28.19 -4.12
CA HIS A 196 12.20 26.95 -3.42
C HIS A 196 11.18 25.86 -3.80
N ASP A 197 11.68 24.65 -4.01
CA ASP A 197 10.86 23.45 -4.15
C ASP A 197 10.01 23.23 -2.90
N ARG A 198 8.74 22.89 -3.12
CA ARG A 198 7.82 22.46 -2.06
C ARG A 198 7.68 20.94 -2.11
N PRO A 199 8.07 20.22 -1.04
CA PRO A 199 8.00 18.76 -1.04
C PRO A 199 6.55 18.28 -1.12
N GLY A 200 6.36 17.14 -1.78
CA GLY A 200 5.09 16.42 -1.69
C GLY A 200 4.92 15.83 -0.29
N THR A 201 3.67 15.65 0.13
CA THR A 201 3.36 15.07 1.44
C THR A 201 2.42 13.88 1.34
N CYS A 202 2.65 12.91 2.21
CA CYS A 202 1.80 11.75 2.41
C CYS A 202 1.53 11.60 3.90
N GLU A 203 0.25 11.53 4.27
CA GLU A 203 -0.16 11.23 5.64
C GLU A 203 -0.95 9.93 5.66
N VAL A 204 -0.44 8.93 6.38
CA VAL A 204 -1.12 7.65 6.58
C VAL A 204 -1.65 7.60 8.00
N ARG A 205 -2.96 7.37 8.14
CA ARG A 205 -3.63 7.14 9.42
C ARG A 205 -4.21 5.75 9.47
N MET A 206 -4.00 5.03 10.56
CA MET A 206 -4.62 3.73 10.81
C MET A 206 -5.45 3.75 12.09
N GLU A 207 -6.56 3.02 12.08
CA GLU A 207 -7.49 2.89 13.20
C GLU A 207 -7.03 1.85 14.25
N GLY A 208 -5.76 1.42 14.19
CA GLY A 208 -5.12 0.50 15.12
C GLY A 208 -4.05 -0.35 14.44
N GLY A 209 -3.58 -1.39 15.11
CA GLY A 209 -2.57 -2.32 14.59
C GLY A 209 -1.15 -1.74 14.60
N PRO A 210 -0.13 -2.57 14.30
CA PRO A 210 1.25 -2.17 14.42
C PRO A 210 1.63 -1.10 13.39
N LEU A 211 2.56 -0.23 13.75
CA LEU A 211 3.20 0.67 12.80
C LEU A 211 4.47 -0.01 12.26
N ARG A 212 4.33 -0.66 11.10
CA ARG A 212 5.38 -1.39 10.37
C ARG A 212 5.41 -0.89 8.93
N CYS A 213 6.61 -0.64 8.43
CA CYS A 213 6.80 -0.11 7.09
C CYS A 213 7.86 -0.90 6.34
N TRP A 214 7.52 -1.30 5.13
CA TRP A 214 8.44 -1.88 4.15
C TRP A 214 8.64 -0.90 3.00
N VAL A 215 9.89 -0.66 2.63
CA VAL A 215 10.23 0.14 1.46
C VAL A 215 11.12 -0.65 0.52
N VAL A 216 10.78 -0.66 -0.76
CA VAL A 216 11.62 -1.25 -1.82
C VAL A 216 12.10 -0.12 -2.74
N VAL A 217 13.41 0.05 -2.86
CA VAL A 217 14.03 1.11 -3.66
C VAL A 217 14.65 0.54 -4.94
N GLY A 218 14.53 1.25 -6.06
CA GLY A 218 15.23 0.87 -7.29
C GLY A 218 14.64 1.50 -8.55
N THR A 219 14.94 0.89 -9.70
CA THR A 219 14.19 1.16 -10.93
C THR A 219 12.78 0.58 -10.81
N PRO A 220 11.79 1.06 -11.60
CA PRO A 220 10.44 0.52 -11.55
C PRO A 220 10.35 -1.02 -11.62
N ALA A 221 11.11 -1.63 -12.54
CA ALA A 221 11.16 -3.09 -12.67
C ALA A 221 11.77 -3.78 -11.43
N ARG A 222 12.82 -3.21 -10.84
CA ARG A 222 13.45 -3.76 -9.62
C ARG A 222 12.53 -3.64 -8.42
N VAL A 223 11.81 -2.54 -8.30
CA VAL A 223 10.83 -2.33 -7.23
C VAL A 223 9.71 -3.37 -7.32
N LEU A 224 9.16 -3.60 -8.51
CA LEU A 224 8.13 -4.63 -8.72
C LEU A 224 8.65 -6.05 -8.47
N HIS A 225 9.88 -6.35 -8.88
CA HIS A 225 10.51 -7.64 -8.59
C HIS A 225 10.75 -7.84 -7.09
N GLY A 226 11.25 -6.82 -6.40
CA GLY A 226 11.44 -6.85 -4.95
C GLY A 226 10.12 -6.97 -4.19
N TRP A 227 9.05 -6.32 -4.67
CA TRP A 227 7.71 -6.49 -4.14
C TRP A 227 7.20 -7.93 -4.31
N ALA A 228 7.32 -8.50 -5.51
CA ALA A 228 6.93 -9.89 -5.76
C ALA A 228 7.75 -10.89 -4.93
N ALA A 229 9.05 -10.63 -4.71
CA ALA A 229 9.86 -11.46 -3.81
C ALA A 229 9.42 -11.33 -2.34
N LEU A 230 8.94 -10.16 -1.94
CA LEU A 230 8.49 -9.91 -0.57
C LEU A 230 7.11 -10.53 -0.29
N THR A 231 6.16 -10.39 -1.23
CA THR A 231 4.75 -10.78 -1.03
C THR A 231 4.31 -12.02 -1.79
N GLY A 232 5.23 -12.68 -2.49
CA GLY A 232 4.94 -13.79 -3.38
C GLY A 232 4.65 -13.34 -4.81
N ALA A 233 5.17 -14.11 -5.76
CA ALA A 233 4.97 -13.85 -7.18
C ALA A 233 3.53 -14.23 -7.59
N PRO A 234 2.90 -13.47 -8.52
CA PRO A 234 1.61 -13.84 -9.07
C PRO A 234 1.68 -15.24 -9.71
N ALA A 235 0.71 -16.09 -9.40
CA ALA A 235 0.59 -17.39 -10.04
C ALA A 235 0.28 -17.23 -11.53
N LEU A 236 0.94 -18.03 -12.37
CA LEU A 236 0.62 -18.07 -13.80
C LEU A 236 -0.79 -18.68 -13.98
N PRO A 237 -1.73 -17.95 -14.61
CA PRO A 237 -3.03 -18.52 -14.88
C PRO A 237 -2.92 -19.60 -15.96
N PRO A 238 -3.84 -20.58 -15.99
CA PRO A 238 -3.91 -21.53 -17.10
C PRO A 238 -4.16 -20.79 -18.42
N SER A 239 -3.65 -21.33 -19.53
CA SER A 239 -3.66 -20.63 -20.83
C SER A 239 -5.06 -20.23 -21.31
N TRP A 240 -6.09 -21.02 -21.00
CA TRP A 240 -7.48 -20.70 -21.35
C TRP A 240 -8.00 -19.41 -20.69
N ALA A 241 -7.42 -18.99 -19.57
CA ALA A 241 -7.81 -17.75 -18.88
C ALA A 241 -7.37 -16.49 -19.64
N LEU A 242 -6.43 -16.61 -20.58
CA LEU A 242 -6.01 -15.52 -21.46
C LEU A 242 -6.84 -15.45 -22.74
N GLY A 243 -7.72 -16.43 -22.97
CA GLY A 243 -8.62 -16.47 -24.13
C GLY A 243 -9.94 -15.73 -23.89
N PRO A 244 -10.79 -15.59 -24.93
CA PRO A 244 -12.09 -14.94 -24.81
C PRO A 244 -13.01 -15.66 -23.83
N GLN A 245 -13.62 -14.91 -22.92
CA GLN A 245 -14.50 -15.44 -21.88
C GLN A 245 -15.90 -14.86 -22.03
N HIS A 246 -16.91 -15.69 -21.77
CA HIS A 246 -18.30 -15.26 -21.68
C HIS A 246 -18.73 -15.23 -20.23
N ALA A 247 -19.32 -14.13 -19.77
CA ALA A 247 -19.92 -14.01 -18.46
C ALA A 247 -21.32 -13.41 -18.61
N HIS A 248 -22.34 -14.08 -18.10
CA HIS A 248 -23.72 -13.61 -18.18
C HIS A 248 -24.40 -13.67 -16.81
N GLY A 249 -25.12 -12.61 -16.43
CA GLY A 249 -25.88 -12.52 -15.18
C GLY A 249 -27.21 -13.29 -15.24
N GLY A 250 -27.16 -14.53 -15.74
CA GLY A 250 -28.30 -15.40 -15.97
C GLY A 250 -28.63 -16.32 -14.80
N SER A 251 -29.49 -17.30 -15.06
CA SER A 251 -29.88 -18.31 -14.07
C SER A 251 -28.76 -19.30 -13.73
N GLY A 252 -27.73 -19.35 -14.59
CA GLY A 252 -26.62 -20.32 -14.50
C GLY A 252 -27.03 -21.74 -14.91
N GLY A 253 -28.17 -21.90 -15.58
CA GLY A 253 -28.70 -23.22 -15.97
C GLY A 253 -27.91 -23.88 -17.10
N ALA A 254 -27.84 -25.22 -17.10
CA ALA A 254 -27.10 -25.97 -18.12
C ALA A 254 -27.57 -25.69 -19.57
N ALA A 255 -28.86 -25.45 -19.78
CA ALA A 255 -29.40 -25.11 -21.10
C ALA A 255 -28.91 -23.74 -21.59
N GLU A 256 -28.78 -22.78 -20.68
CA GLU A 256 -28.30 -21.43 -20.96
C GLU A 256 -26.82 -21.45 -21.34
N VAL A 257 -26.00 -22.18 -20.59
CA VAL A 257 -24.57 -22.38 -20.91
C VAL A 257 -24.40 -23.04 -22.28
N ARG A 258 -25.15 -24.11 -22.58
CA ARG A 258 -25.09 -24.75 -23.90
C ARG A 258 -25.52 -23.81 -25.02
N GLY A 259 -26.60 -23.06 -24.81
CA GLY A 259 -27.06 -22.06 -25.77
C GLY A 259 -26.02 -20.99 -26.07
N ALA A 260 -25.32 -20.48 -25.05
CA ALA A 260 -24.21 -19.55 -25.23
C ALA A 260 -23.07 -20.16 -26.06
N VAL A 261 -22.64 -21.38 -25.72
CA VAL A 261 -21.58 -22.08 -26.47
C VAL A 261 -21.98 -22.31 -27.92
N ASP A 262 -23.20 -22.76 -28.18
CA ASP A 262 -23.70 -23.03 -29.53
C ASP A 262 -23.81 -21.75 -30.35
N ALA A 263 -24.16 -20.62 -29.73
CA ALA A 263 -24.15 -19.33 -30.38
C ALA A 263 -22.74 -18.91 -30.84
N TYR A 264 -21.70 -19.04 -30.00
CA TYR A 264 -20.32 -18.73 -30.39
C TYR A 264 -19.86 -19.63 -31.55
N ARG A 265 -20.16 -20.92 -31.48
CA ARG A 265 -19.86 -21.88 -32.56
C ARG A 265 -20.55 -21.50 -33.87
N LYS A 266 -21.86 -21.20 -33.83
CA LYS A 266 -22.64 -20.81 -35.00
C LYS A 266 -22.07 -19.57 -35.71
N HIS A 267 -21.51 -18.62 -34.95
CA HIS A 267 -20.94 -17.38 -35.49
C HIS A 267 -19.43 -17.45 -35.73
N GLY A 268 -18.79 -18.60 -35.51
CA GLY A 268 -17.34 -18.76 -35.68
C GLY A 268 -16.51 -17.89 -34.72
N LEU A 269 -17.05 -17.56 -33.54
CA LEU A 269 -16.37 -16.73 -32.55
C LEU A 269 -15.54 -17.59 -31.58
N PRO A 270 -14.31 -17.18 -31.22
CA PRO A 270 -13.50 -17.88 -30.24
C PRO A 270 -14.10 -17.79 -28.83
N LEU A 271 -14.03 -18.90 -28.09
CA LEU A 271 -14.51 -19.00 -26.71
C LEU A 271 -13.64 -19.99 -25.92
N SER A 272 -13.14 -19.55 -24.76
CA SER A 272 -12.25 -20.35 -23.90
C SER A 272 -12.87 -20.70 -22.55
N ALA A 273 -13.77 -19.87 -22.01
CA ALA A 273 -14.46 -20.13 -20.75
C ALA A 273 -15.84 -19.46 -20.69
N VAL A 274 -16.74 -20.02 -19.88
CA VAL A 274 -18.08 -19.48 -19.57
C VAL A 274 -18.23 -19.38 -18.05
N HIS A 275 -18.70 -18.24 -17.55
CA HIS A 275 -18.93 -17.93 -16.13
C HIS A 275 -20.39 -17.61 -15.85
#